data_AF-A0A968PIH8-F1
#
_entry.id   AF-A0A968PIH8-F1
#
_cell.length_a   1.000
_cell.length_b   1.000
_cell.length_c   1.000
_cell.angle_alpha   90.00
_cell.angle_beta   90.00
_cell.angle_gamma   90.00
#
_symmetry.space_group_name_H-M   'P 1'
#
loop_
_entity.id
_entity.type
_entity.pdbx_description
1 polymer ?
#
loop_
_entity_poly.entity_id
_entity_poly.type
_entity_poly.pdbx_seq_one_letter_code
_entity_poly.pdbx_strand_id
1 'polypeptide(L)'
;MTLLSLSVGAALGATLRYYTSLWAVARFGPSFPWGTLIVNIVGSIILGFVLSLATAPGERALLSPTLRVLLATGFCGSLTTFSTFSLRSGCADA
;
A
#
# COMPACT_ATOMS: atom_id res chain seq x y z
N MET A 1 3.11 21.58 -4.16
CA MET A 1 3.27 20.75 -2.94
C MET A 1 2.66 19.35 -3.05
N THR A 2 1.53 19.20 -3.74
CA THR A 2 0.85 17.90 -3.91
C THR A 2 1.70 16.82 -4.59
N LEU A 3 2.42 17.15 -5.69
CA LEU A 3 3.31 16.21 -6.38
C LEU A 3 4.44 15.70 -5.48
N LEU A 4 5.12 16.60 -4.76
CA LEU A 4 6.16 16.22 -3.80
C LEU A 4 5.61 15.27 -2.73
N SER A 5 4.44 15.58 -2.19
CA SER A 5 3.77 14.77 -1.16
C SER A 5 3.38 13.39 -1.69
N LEU A 6 2.88 13.32 -2.93
CA LEU A 6 2.62 12.07 -3.64
C LEU A 6 3.90 11.25 -3.78
N SER A 7 4.97 11.85 -4.28
CA SER A 7 6.25 11.18 -4.52
C SER A 7 6.88 10.65 -3.23
N VAL A 8 6.81 11.42 -2.13
CA VAL A 8 7.29 10.98 -0.81
C VAL A 8 6.47 9.78 -0.31
N GLY A 9 5.14 9.85 -0.38
CA GLY A 9 4.27 8.73 -0.02
C GLY A 9 4.59 7.49 -0.85
N ALA A 10 4.75 7.66 -2.16
CA ALA A 10 5.06 6.58 -3.10
C ALA A 10 6.43 5.92 -2.82
N ALA A 11 7.46 6.73 -2.55
CA ALA A 11 8.78 6.22 -2.21
C ALA A 11 8.74 5.38 -0.93
N LEU A 12 8.05 5.86 0.11
CA LEU A 12 7.89 5.15 1.38
C LEU A 12 7.12 3.84 1.21
N GLY A 13 5.97 3.86 0.52
CA GLY A 13 5.15 2.67 0.32
C GLY A 13 5.85 1.61 -0.53
N ALA A 14 6.51 2.00 -1.63
CA ALA A 14 7.29 1.08 -2.45
C ALA A 14 8.47 0.46 -1.68
N THR A 15 9.19 1.26 -0.88
CA THR A 15 10.31 0.79 -0.06
C THR A 15 9.83 -0.21 1.00
N LEU A 16 8.74 0.10 1.69
CA LEU A 16 8.16 -0.82 2.68
C LEU A 16 7.69 -2.12 2.03
N ARG A 17 7.05 -2.06 0.86
CA ARG A 17 6.65 -3.25 0.10
C ARG A 17 7.84 -4.13 -0.27
N TYR A 18 8.93 -3.53 -0.72
CA TYR A 18 10.16 -4.24 -1.07
C TYR A 18 10.74 -4.99 0.13
N TYR A 19 10.96 -4.30 1.25
CA TYR A 19 11.53 -4.92 2.45
C TYR A 19 10.59 -5.94 3.09
N THR A 20 9.27 -5.71 3.08
CA THR A 20 8.29 -6.69 3.59
C THR A 20 8.33 -7.96 2.75
N SER A 21 8.54 -7.84 1.44
CA SER A 21 8.67 -8.99 0.55
C SER A 21 9.93 -9.81 0.85
N LEU A 22 11.07 -9.16 1.02
CA LEU A 22 12.33 -9.82 1.42
C LEU A 22 12.21 -10.49 2.79
N TRP A 23 11.67 -9.77 3.77
CA TRP A 23 11.47 -10.27 5.13
C TRP A 23 10.54 -11.49 5.16
N ALA A 24 9.44 -11.45 4.41
CA ALA A 24 8.49 -12.56 4.35
C ALA A 24 9.12 -13.81 3.72
N VAL A 25 9.93 -13.66 2.66
CA VAL A 25 10.68 -14.77 2.07
C VAL A 25 11.67 -15.36 3.09
N ALA A 26 12.40 -14.52 3.81
CA ALA A 26 13.35 -14.98 4.83
C ALA A 26 12.66 -15.72 6.00
N ARG A 27 11.43 -15.31 6.37
CA ARG A 27 10.73 -15.85 7.55
C ARG A 27 9.83 -17.05 7.25
N PHE A 28 9.17 -17.06 6.09
CA PHE A 28 8.15 -18.05 5.72
C PHE A 28 8.52 -18.89 4.48
N GLY A 29 9.65 -18.58 3.84
CA GLY A 29 10.08 -19.23 2.61
C GLY A 29 9.42 -18.64 1.35
N PRO A 30 9.87 -19.07 0.16
CA PRO A 30 9.42 -18.52 -1.13
C PRO A 30 8.17 -19.22 -1.72
N SER A 31 7.67 -20.28 -1.06
CA SER A 31 6.60 -21.15 -1.58
C SER A 31 5.25 -20.45 -1.72
N PHE A 32 4.96 -19.49 -0.85
CA PHE A 32 3.73 -18.70 -0.90
C PHE A 32 4.06 -17.20 -0.83
N PRO A 33 3.33 -16.33 -1.56
CA PRO A 33 3.62 -14.89 -1.63
C PRO A 33 3.14 -14.13 -0.38
N TRP A 34 3.64 -14.54 0.79
CA TRP A 34 3.31 -13.94 2.10
C TRP A 34 3.55 -12.43 2.11
N GLY A 35 4.66 -11.97 1.52
CA GLY A 35 4.95 -10.54 1.41
C GLY A 35 3.87 -9.76 0.67
N THR A 36 3.44 -10.28 -0.48
CA THR A 36 2.36 -9.67 -1.29
C THR A 36 1.03 -9.67 -0.55
N LEU A 37 0.70 -10.74 0.17
CA LEU A 37 -0.52 -10.82 0.97
C LEU A 37 -0.52 -9.77 2.10
N ILE A 38 0.59 -9.70 2.85
CA ILE A 38 0.74 -8.79 3.99
C ILE A 38 0.60 -7.33 3.55
N VAL A 39 1.32 -6.91 2.49
CA VAL A 39 1.29 -5.51 2.06
C VAL A 39 -0.09 -5.10 1.52
N ASN A 40 -0.82 -6.01 0.87
CA ASN A 40 -2.17 -5.74 0.38
C ASN A 40 -3.18 -5.63 1.53
N ILE A 41 -3.13 -6.53 2.52
CA ILE A 41 -4.00 -6.46 3.70
C ILE A 41 -3.73 -5.18 4.50
N VAL A 42 -2.47 -4.95 4.87
CA VAL A 42 -2.09 -3.77 5.66
C VAL A 42 -2.41 -2.48 4.90
N GLY A 43 -2.04 -2.40 3.62
CA GLY A 43 -2.34 -1.23 2.80
C GLY A 43 -3.83 -0.96 2.64
N SER A 44 -4.67 -1.99 2.52
CA SER A 44 -6.13 -1.85 2.42
C SER A 44 -6.75 -1.35 3.72
N ILE A 45 -6.27 -1.84 4.88
CA ILE A 45 -6.71 -1.35 6.19
C ILE A 45 -6.36 0.13 6.37
N ILE A 46 -5.11 0.50 6.06
CA ILE A 46 -4.67 1.91 6.14
C ILE A 46 -5.49 2.78 5.19
N LEU A 47 -5.71 2.33 3.96
CA LEU A 47 -6.51 3.07 2.98
C LEU A 47 -7.95 3.26 3.46
N GLY A 48 -8.58 2.23 4.03
CA GLY A 48 -9.93 2.32 4.60
C GLY A 48 -10.02 3.39 5.71
N PHE A 49 -9.04 3.42 6.62
CA PHE A 49 -8.96 4.44 7.67
C PHE A 49 -8.75 5.85 7.11
N VAL A 50 -7.83 6.01 6.16
CA VAL A 50 -7.55 7.29 5.49
C VAL A 50 -8.79 7.80 4.75
N LEU A 51 -9.51 6.93 4.05
CA LEU A 51 -10.74 7.32 3.36
C LEU A 51 -11.85 7.69 4.35
N SER A 52 -12.02 6.93 5.42
CA SER A 52 -13.00 7.25 6.47
C SER A 52 -12.76 8.63 7.08
N LEU A 53 -11.51 8.98 7.39
CA LEU A 53 -11.13 10.32 7.87
C LEU A 53 -11.31 11.42 6.81
N ALA A 54 -11.07 11.09 5.53
CA ALA A 54 -11.20 12.04 4.44
C ALA A 54 -12.66 12.32 4.05
N THR A 55 -13.58 11.38 4.32
CA THR A 55 -15.01 11.48 3.96
C THR A 55 -15.93 11.47 5.20
N ALA A 56 -15.38 11.67 6.39
CA ALA A 56 -16.15 11.71 7.63
C ALA A 56 -17.26 12.78 7.54
N PRO A 57 -18.54 12.45 7.81
CA PRO A 57 -19.63 13.41 7.79
C PRO A 57 -19.43 14.47 8.89
N GLY A 58 -19.23 15.73 8.49
CA GLY A 58 -19.01 16.89 9.37
C GLY A 58 -18.50 18.11 8.60
N GLU A 59 -18.59 19.30 9.18
CA GLU A 59 -18.33 20.59 8.50
C GLU A 59 -16.88 20.76 7.97
N ARG A 60 -15.94 19.89 8.35
CA ARG A 60 -14.55 19.92 7.87
C ARG A 60 -13.99 18.50 7.75
N ALA A 61 -13.52 18.14 6.55
CA ALA A 61 -12.72 16.93 6.37
C ALA A 61 -11.49 16.98 7.30
N LEU A 62 -11.25 15.92 8.05
CA LEU A 62 -10.15 15.86 9.03
C LEU A 62 -8.77 15.78 8.34
N LEU A 63 -8.74 15.39 7.07
CA LEU A 63 -7.54 15.30 6.26
C LEU A 63 -7.51 16.39 5.20
N SER A 64 -6.38 17.09 5.11
CA SER A 64 -6.12 18.02 4.01
C SER A 64 -6.01 17.26 2.67
N PRO A 65 -6.33 17.89 1.53
CA PRO A 65 -6.18 17.28 0.21
C PRO A 65 -4.77 16.75 -0.06
N THR A 66 -3.75 17.45 0.44
CA THR A 66 -2.34 17.05 0.30
C THR A 66 -2.03 15.77 1.09
N LEU A 67 -2.52 15.66 2.33
CA LEU A 67 -2.34 14.44 3.13
C LEU A 67 -3.10 13.26 2.54
N ARG A 68 -4.30 13.49 2.00
CA ARG A 68 -5.07 12.45 1.29
C ARG A 68 -4.27 11.90 0.11
N VAL A 69 -3.67 12.75 -0.72
CA VAL A 69 -2.85 12.31 -1.86
C VAL A 69 -1.59 11.56 -1.39
N LEU A 70 -0.90 12.07 -0.36
CA LEU A 70 0.28 11.42 0.19
C LEU A 70 -0.02 10.01 0.71
N LEU A 71 -1.09 9.87 1.50
CA LEU A 71 -1.39 8.62 2.20
C LEU A 71 -2.15 7.63 1.31
N ALA A 72 -3.20 8.07 0.61
CA ALA A 72 -4.04 7.18 -0.19
C ALA A 72 -3.35 6.84 -1.51
N THR A 73 -3.06 7.84 -2.34
CA THR A 73 -2.52 7.63 -3.69
C THR A 73 -1.03 7.27 -3.65
N GLY A 74 -0.23 8.01 -2.87
CA GLY A 74 1.21 7.76 -2.75
C GLY A 74 1.52 6.48 -1.98
N PHE A 75 1.31 6.51 -0.66
CA PHE A 75 1.72 5.43 0.23
C PHE A 75 0.93 4.14 0.01
N CYS A 76 -0.40 4.15 0.18
CA CYS A 76 -1.19 2.92 0.03
C CYS A 76 -1.15 2.40 -1.41
N GLY A 77 -1.21 3.29 -2.41
CA GLY A 77 -1.14 2.90 -3.82
C GLY A 77 0.17 2.22 -4.23
N SER A 78 1.31 2.59 -3.63
CA SER A 78 2.62 1.96 -3.90
C SER A 78 2.98 0.79 -2.98
N LEU A 79 2.37 0.75 -1.78
CA LEU A 79 2.48 -0.36 -0.83
C LEU A 79 1.69 -1.58 -1.30
N THR A 80 0.49 -1.37 -1.84
CA THR A 80 -0.36 -2.43 -2.40
C THR A 80 0.06 -2.78 -3.83
N THR A 81 -0.25 -3.99 -4.30
CA THR A 81 0.12 -4.41 -5.67
C THR A 81 -0.78 -5.53 -6.17
N PHE A 82 -1.38 -5.32 -7.34
CA PHE A 82 -2.11 -6.36 -8.08
C PHE A 82 -1.20 -7.14 -9.02
N SER A 83 -0.29 -6.47 -9.75
CA SER A 83 0.60 -7.13 -10.74
C SER A 83 1.46 -8.24 -10.11
N THR A 84 2.03 -7.98 -8.94
CA THR A 84 2.84 -8.98 -8.22
C THR A 84 1.97 -10.14 -7.72
N PHE A 85 0.71 -9.87 -7.35
CA PHE A 85 -0.25 -10.90 -6.95
C PHE A 85 -0.61 -11.78 -8.15
N SER A 86 -0.99 -11.19 -9.29
CA SER A 86 -1.33 -11.91 -10.52
C SER A 86 -0.18 -12.76 -11.05
N LEU A 87 1.05 -12.26 -11.01
CA LEU A 87 2.24 -13.03 -11.43
C LEU A 87 2.42 -14.30 -10.60
N ARG A 88 2.15 -14.22 -9.29
CA ARG A 88 2.30 -15.35 -8.37
C ARG A 88 1.14 -16.33 -8.43
N SER A 89 -0.08 -15.87 -8.72
CA SER A 89 -1.26 -16.72 -8.82
C SER A 89 -1.49 -17.31 -10.22
N GLY A 90 -0.97 -16.67 -11.28
CA GLY A 90 -1.29 -17.02 -12.67
C GLY A 90 -0.17 -17.73 -13.43
N CYS A 91 1.08 -17.71 -12.95
CA CYS A 91 2.24 -18.20 -13.71
C CYS A 91 3.22 -19.07 -12.92
N ALA A 92 3.08 -19.19 -11.59
CA ALA A 92 3.94 -20.06 -10.78
C ALA A 92 3.40 -21.50 -10.69
N ASP A 93 2.12 -21.71 -11.04
CA ASP A 93 1.41 -22.99 -10.98
C ASP A 93 1.05 -23.56 -12.38
N ALA A 94 1.60 -22.98 -13.46
CA ALA A 94 1.46 -23.44 -14.85
C ALA A 94 2.82 -23.89 -15.40
#